data_AF-A0A7S3CNU1-F1
#
_entry.id   AF-A0A7S3CNU1-F1
#
_cell.length_a   1.000
_cell.length_b   1.000
_cell.length_c   1.000
_cell.angle_alpha   90.00
_cell.angle_beta   90.00
_cell.angle_gamma   90.00
#
_symmetry.space_group_name_H-M   'P 1'
#
loop_
_entity.id
_entity.type
_entity.pdbx_description
1 polymer ?
#
loop_
_entity_poly.entity_id
_entity_poly.type
_entity_poly.pdbx_seq_one_letter_code
_entity_poly.pdbx_strand_id
1 'polypeptide(L)'
;MKTNVKMEVFAAMTFVVYLAMFPLIIVGFFIKAKLLTIVYSCLGLVFYSLFLIIDTMMIIGGKSMTDQKCDLDDYIVGAMMLYIDIIMIFIYLLKILGASK
;
A
#
# COMPACT_ATOMS: atom_id res chain seq x y z
N MET A 1 3.99 10.07 17.28
CA MET A 1 4.70 8.88 17.79
C MET A 1 6.06 8.83 17.10
N LYS A 2 7.18 8.93 17.84
CA LYS A 2 8.53 9.06 17.28
C LYS A 2 9.11 7.65 17.16
N THR A 3 9.07 7.03 15.99
CA THR A 3 9.66 5.71 15.78
C THR A 3 11.16 5.87 15.50
N ASN A 4 12.00 5.14 16.22
CA ASN A 4 13.48 5.16 16.04
C ASN A 4 13.93 4.36 14.79
N VAL A 5 13.00 3.98 13.92
CA VAL A 5 13.28 3.15 12.73
C VAL A 5 13.61 4.07 11.57
N LYS A 6 14.74 3.83 10.92
CA LYS A 6 15.22 4.62 9.76
C LYS A 6 14.24 4.46 8.59
N MET A 7 13.96 5.57 7.89
CA MET A 7 13.03 5.63 6.75
C MET A 7 13.38 4.63 5.63
N GLU A 8 14.66 4.32 5.46
CA GLU A 8 15.16 3.32 4.52
C GLU A 8 14.61 1.91 4.77
N VAL A 9 14.37 1.55 6.04
CA VAL A 9 13.82 0.24 6.41
C VAL A 9 12.36 0.12 6.01
N PHE A 10 11.60 1.22 6.11
CA PHE A 10 10.21 1.26 5.64
C PHE A 10 10.13 1.15 4.12
N ALA A 11 10.95 1.92 3.39
CA ALA A 11 11.02 1.84 1.93
C ALA A 11 11.41 0.42 1.45
N ALA A 12 12.39 -0.22 2.12
CA ALA A 12 12.79 -1.59 1.83
C ALA A 12 11.65 -2.60 2.12
N MET A 13 10.91 -2.45 3.22
CA MET A 13 9.75 -3.30 3.52
C MET A 13 8.65 -3.16 2.46
N THR A 14 8.33 -1.94 2.06
CA THR A 14 7.33 -1.68 1.02
C THR A 14 7.74 -2.34 -0.30
N PHE A 15 9.00 -2.20 -0.71
CA PHE A 15 9.53 -2.85 -1.91
C PHE A 15 9.44 -4.39 -1.85
N VAL A 16 9.82 -5.00 -0.72
CA VAL A 16 9.78 -6.46 -0.54
C VAL A 16 8.35 -7.00 -0.65
N VAL A 17 7.37 -6.30 -0.09
CA VAL A 17 5.98 -6.76 -0.14
C VAL A 17 5.37 -6.56 -1.52
N TYR A 18 5.66 -5.47 -2.23
CA TYR A 18 5.25 -5.30 -3.63
C TYR A 18 5.81 -6.44 -4.51
N LEU A 19 7.08 -6.79 -4.31
CA LEU A 19 7.71 -7.91 -5.00
C LEU A 19 7.07 -9.26 -4.66
N ALA A 20 6.65 -9.45 -3.40
CA ALA A 20 5.94 -10.65 -2.95
C ALA A 20 4.49 -10.73 -3.47
N MET A 21 3.81 -9.59 -3.68
CA MET A 21 2.46 -9.54 -4.22
C MET A 21 2.40 -9.76 -5.74
N PHE A 22 3.48 -9.44 -6.48
CA PHE A 22 3.56 -9.60 -7.93
C PHE A 22 3.31 -11.05 -8.43
N PRO A 23 3.94 -12.10 -7.89
CA PRO A 23 3.65 -13.48 -8.30
C PRO A 23 2.24 -13.92 -7.92
N LEU A 24 1.65 -13.40 -6.83
CA LEU A 24 0.28 -13.72 -6.45
C LEU A 24 -0.76 -13.18 -7.45
N ILE A 25 -0.49 -12.02 -8.07
CA ILE A 25 -1.32 -11.46 -9.15
C ILE A 25 -1.29 -12.38 -10.38
N ILE A 26 -0.10 -12.85 -10.76
CA ILE A 26 0.08 -13.75 -11.90
C ILE A 26 -0.69 -15.05 -11.68
N VAL A 27 -0.54 -15.67 -10.50
CA VAL A 27 -1.25 -16.91 -10.16
C VAL A 27 -2.77 -16.70 -10.12
N GLY A 28 -3.24 -15.57 -9.57
CA GLY A 28 -4.66 -15.21 -9.55
C GLY A 28 -5.29 -15.03 -10.94
N PHE A 29 -4.50 -14.64 -11.95
CA PHE A 29 -4.97 -14.54 -13.33
C PHE A 29 -5.29 -15.91 -13.94
N PHE A 30 -4.51 -16.94 -13.59
CA PHE A 30 -4.70 -18.31 -14.09
C PHE A 30 -5.78 -19.08 -13.33
N ILE A 31 -5.94 -18.84 -12.02
CA ILE A 31 -6.85 -19.61 -11.16
C ILE A 31 -8.11 -18.80 -10.84
N LYS A 32 -9.14 -18.91 -11.68
CA LYS A 32 -10.46 -18.27 -11.50
C LYS A 32 -11.34 -18.95 -10.44
N ALA A 33 -10.75 -19.38 -9.32
CA ALA A 33 -11.52 -19.93 -8.21
C ALA A 33 -12.09 -18.79 -7.36
N LYS A 34 -13.42 -18.76 -7.18
CA LYS A 34 -14.15 -17.73 -6.40
C LYS A 34 -13.57 -17.61 -4.98
N LEU A 35 -13.29 -18.74 -4.34
CA LEU A 35 -12.72 -18.79 -2.98
C LEU A 35 -11.29 -18.23 -2.92
N LEU A 36 -10.45 -18.55 -3.90
CA LEU A 36 -9.06 -18.08 -3.96
C LEU A 36 -9.00 -16.56 -4.22
N THR A 37 -9.95 -16.05 -5.01
CA THR A 37 -10.10 -14.61 -5.28
C THR A 37 -10.50 -13.83 -4.01
N ILE A 38 -11.39 -14.38 -3.19
CA ILE A 38 -11.80 -13.77 -1.92
C ILE A 38 -10.63 -13.75 -0.93
N VAL A 39 -9.95 -14.88 -0.73
CA VAL A 39 -8.80 -14.97 0.18
C VAL A 39 -7.69 -14.00 -0.25
N TYR A 40 -7.41 -13.95 -1.55
CA TYR A 40 -6.45 -12.99 -2.11
C TYR A 40 -6.87 -11.55 -1.85
N SER A 41 -8.15 -11.23 -2.02
CA SER A 41 -8.66 -9.87 -1.80
C SER A 41 -8.59 -9.46 -0.34
N CYS A 42 -8.83 -10.39 0.60
CA CYS A 42 -8.65 -10.13 2.03
C CYS A 42 -7.18 -9.88 2.40
N LEU A 43 -6.25 -10.67 1.85
CA LEU A 43 -4.81 -10.44 2.07
C LEU A 43 -4.38 -9.10 1.49
N GLY A 44 -4.77 -8.80 0.25
CA GLY A 44 -4.50 -7.50 -0.39
C GLY A 44 -5.05 -6.34 0.45
N LEU A 45 -6.29 -6.45 0.94
CA LEU A 45 -6.90 -5.42 1.81
C LEU A 45 -6.06 -5.13 3.06
N VAL A 46 -5.56 -6.17 3.74
CA VAL A 46 -4.73 -6.02 4.95
C VAL A 46 -3.37 -5.42 4.61
N PHE A 47 -2.76 -5.81 3.48
CA PHE A 47 -1.48 -5.24 3.08
C PHE A 47 -1.59 -3.77 2.70
N TYR A 48 -2.57 -3.39 1.86
CA TYR A 48 -2.74 -1.99 1.47
C TYR A 48 -3.20 -1.10 2.62
N SER A 49 -3.91 -1.62 3.63
CA SER A 49 -4.21 -0.85 4.83
C SER A 49 -2.97 -0.60 5.70
N LEU A 50 -2.04 -1.56 5.77
CA LEU A 50 -0.74 -1.35 6.41
C LEU A 50 0.14 -0.36 5.62
N PHE A 51 0.12 -0.41 4.29
CA PHE A 51 0.83 0.59 3.46
C PHE A 51 0.33 1.99 3.69
N LEU A 52 -0.99 2.17 3.72
CA LEU A 52 -1.57 3.48 4.00
C LEU A 52 -1.10 4.04 5.36
N ILE A 53 -0.97 3.20 6.37
CA ILE A 53 -0.43 3.61 7.68
C ILE A 53 1.05 3.98 7.57
N ILE A 54 1.86 3.20 6.85
CA ILE A 54 3.30 3.46 6.67
C ILE A 54 3.53 4.74 5.85
N ASP A 55 2.82 4.91 4.73
CA ASP A 55 2.96 6.05 3.84
C ASP A 55 2.49 7.34 4.52
N THR A 56 1.38 7.30 5.27
CA THR A 56 0.97 8.44 6.10
C THR A 56 1.99 8.74 7.19
N MET A 57 2.60 7.72 7.83
CA MET A 57 3.68 7.93 8.80
C MET A 57 4.94 8.51 8.15
N MET A 58 5.24 8.19 6.90
CA MET A 58 6.37 8.75 6.15
C MET A 58 6.12 10.22 5.78
N ILE A 59 4.93 10.54 5.30
CA ILE A 59 4.53 11.89 4.92
C ILE A 59 4.43 12.80 6.16
N ILE A 60 3.90 12.31 7.28
CA ILE A 60 3.71 13.09 8.53
C ILE A 60 4.96 13.08 9.41
N GLY A 61 5.73 11.99 9.41
CA GLY A 61 6.89 11.75 10.28
C GLY A 61 8.18 12.42 9.83
N GLY A 62 8.20 13.04 8.64
CA GLY A 62 9.31 13.84 8.10
C GLY A 62 9.60 15.12 8.89
N LYS A 63 10.03 15.02 10.16
CA LYS A 63 10.62 16.13 10.92
C LYS A 63 12.06 16.38 10.47
N SER A 64 12.29 17.06 9.35
CA SER A 64 13.45 17.97 9.13
C SER A 64 13.47 18.67 7.74
N MET A 65 12.34 18.85 7.08
CA MET A 65 12.25 19.77 5.92
C MET A 65 12.09 21.23 6.38
N THR A 66 12.78 21.62 7.46
CA THR A 66 12.84 23.01 7.91
C THR A 66 13.92 23.79 7.13
N ASP A 67 14.87 23.09 6.50
CA ASP A 67 15.97 23.72 5.72
C ASP A 67 16.01 23.32 4.23
N GLN A 68 15.27 22.30 3.81
CA GLN A 68 14.99 22.04 2.40
C GLN A 68 13.49 21.96 2.23
N LYS A 69 12.93 22.99 1.59
CA LYS A 69 11.54 23.03 1.18
C LYS A 69 11.23 21.72 0.47
N CYS A 70 10.21 21.00 0.96
CA CYS A 70 9.50 19.98 0.19
C CYS A 70 9.29 20.58 -1.21
N ASP A 71 9.97 20.06 -2.22
CA ASP A 71 9.76 20.55 -3.58
C ASP A 71 8.30 20.24 -3.94
N LEU A 72 7.65 21.06 -4.76
CA LEU A 72 6.26 20.81 -5.16
C LEU A 72 6.06 19.38 -5.69
N ASP A 73 7.11 18.86 -6.32
CA ASP A 73 7.20 17.51 -6.85
C ASP A 73 7.08 16.42 -5.76
N ASP A 74 7.69 16.60 -4.58
CA ASP A 74 7.63 15.63 -3.49
C ASP A 74 6.21 15.51 -2.90
N TYR A 75 5.48 16.63 -2.84
CA TYR A 75 4.08 16.62 -2.39
C TYR A 75 3.17 15.90 -3.39
N ILE A 76 3.37 16.12 -4.68
CA ILE A 76 2.60 15.45 -5.74
C ILE A 76 2.87 13.94 -5.67
N VAL A 77 4.13 13.52 -5.51
CA VAL A 77 4.50 12.10 -5.36
C VAL A 77 3.88 11.49 -4.10
N GLY A 78 3.94 12.19 -2.96
CA GLY A 78 3.29 11.74 -1.72
C GLY A 78 1.78 11.57 -1.87
N ALA A 79 1.11 12.53 -2.52
CA ALA A 79 -0.32 12.44 -2.79
C ALA A 79 -0.67 11.28 -3.75
N MET A 80 0.16 11.03 -4.77
CA MET A 80 -0.02 9.89 -5.68
C MET A 80 0.13 8.55 -4.97
N MET A 81 1.09 8.41 -4.04
CA MET A 81 1.26 7.18 -3.25
C MET A 81 0.02 6.88 -2.40
N LEU A 82 -0.46 7.88 -1.64
CA LEU A 82 -1.69 7.74 -0.85
C LEU A 82 -2.93 7.43 -1.71
N TYR A 83 -3.02 8.03 -2.90
CA TYR A 83 -4.11 7.78 -3.83
C TYR A 83 -4.14 6.31 -4.28
N ILE A 84 -2.99 5.75 -4.66
CA ILE A 84 -2.88 4.36 -5.10
C ILE A 84 -3.32 3.40 -3.99
N ASP A 85 -2.88 3.64 -2.76
CA ASP A 85 -3.24 2.80 -1.61
C ASP A 85 -4.74 2.80 -1.34
N ILE A 86 -5.37 3.98 -1.32
CA ILE A 86 -6.82 4.13 -1.07
C ILE A 86 -7.63 3.44 -2.17
N ILE A 87 -7.26 3.63 -3.45
CA ILE A 87 -7.96 3.01 -4.58
C ILE A 87 -7.85 1.48 -4.53
N MET A 88 -6.69 0.95 -4.15
CA MET A 88 -6.54 -0.51 -4.03
C MET A 88 -7.36 -1.09 -2.88
N ILE A 89 -7.38 -0.44 -1.71
CA ILE A 89 -8.27 -0.82 -0.60
C ILE A 89 -9.71 -0.87 -1.09
N PHE A 90 -10.17 0.15 -1.82
CA PHE A 90 -11.52 0.22 -2.35
C PHE A 90 -11.82 -0.92 -3.34
N ILE A 91 -10.92 -1.22 -4.27
CA ILE A 91 -11.07 -2.32 -5.23
C ILE A 91 -11.15 -3.68 -4.50
N TYR A 92 -10.32 -3.92 -3.49
CA TYR A 92 -10.37 -5.16 -2.72
C TYR A 92 -11.66 -5.29 -1.92
N LEU A 93 -12.14 -4.20 -1.31
CA LEU A 93 -13.45 -4.18 -0.65
C LEU A 93 -14.58 -4.50 -1.63
N LEU A 94 -14.58 -3.89 -2.82
CA LEU A 94 -15.58 -4.20 -3.85
C LEU A 94 -15.55 -5.66 -4.28
N LYS A 95 -14.36 -6.26 -4.44
CA LYS A 95 -14.23 -7.69 -4.78
C LYS A 95 -14.80 -8.59 -3.67
N ILE A 96 -14.52 -8.29 -2.41
CA ILE A 96 -15.03 -9.05 -1.26
C ILE A 96 -16.55 -8.94 -1.16
N LEU A 97 -17.08 -7.71 -1.22
CA LEU A 97 -18.52 -7.45 -1.12
C LEU A 97 -19.29 -8.00 -2.34
N GLY A 98 -18.72 -7.90 -3.53
CA GLY A 98 -19.29 -8.43 -4.77
C GLY A 98 -19.30 -9.96 -4.83
N ALA A 99 -18.39 -10.63 -4.12
CA ALA A 99 -18.35 -12.09 -4.07
C ALA A 99 -19.48 -12.72 -3.22
N SER A 100 -20.16 -11.92 -2.39
CA SER A 100 -21.31 -12.37 -1.58
C SER A 100 -22.60 -12.56 -2.40
N LYS A 101 -22.62 -12.17 -3.66
CA LYS A 101 -23.68 -12.50 -4.64
C LYS A 101 -23.19 -13.61 -5.58
#